data_AF-A0A4U3I5L4-F1
#
_entry.id   AF-A0A4U3I5L4-F1
#
_cell.length_a   1.000
_cell.length_b   1.000
_cell.length_c   1.000
_cell.angle_alpha   90.00
_cell.angle_beta   90.00
_cell.angle_gamma   90.00
#
_symmetry.space_group_name_H-M   'P 1'
#
loop_
_entity.id
_entity.type
_entity.pdbx_description
1 polymer ?
#
loop_
_entity_poly.entity_id
_entity_poly.type
_entity_poly.pdbx_seq_one_letter_code
_entity_poly.pdbx_strand_id
1 'polypeptide(L)'
;MAMIVRAEFCDADGTRYLGYVHWSLVEHIGHRQPTLFLNDGTAVSFWGGIVKPSCDEASDEAKRISFPITFKSEPLLGLTPMVGVLEGMYYLDSNDQIFCLSIG
;
A
#
# COMPACT_ATOMS: atom_id res chain seq x y z
N MET A 1 10.38 -12.94 10.71
CA MET A 1 9.07 -13.61 10.53
C MET A 1 8.24 -12.72 9.62
N ALA A 2 7.75 -13.22 8.49
CA ALA A 2 6.86 -12.46 7.62
C ALA A 2 5.42 -12.85 7.98
N MET A 3 4.67 -11.94 8.58
CA MET A 3 3.27 -12.15 8.93
C MET A 3 2.42 -11.21 8.10
N ILE A 4 1.37 -11.72 7.47
CA ILE A 4 0.40 -10.89 6.78
C ILE A 4 -0.74 -10.59 7.75
N VAL A 5 -1.04 -9.32 7.95
CA VAL A 5 -2.11 -8.84 8.82
C VAL A 5 -3.14 -8.08 8.00
N ARG A 6 -4.42 -8.29 8.30
CA ARG A 6 -5.50 -7.49 7.70
C ARG A 6 -5.29 -6.01 8.05
N ALA A 7 -5.57 -5.13 7.11
CA ALA A 7 -5.53 -3.70 7.30
C ALA A 7 -6.72 -3.03 6.64
N GLU A 8 -7.12 -1.91 7.23
CA GLU A 8 -8.04 -0.96 6.63
C GLU A 8 -7.25 0.20 6.05
N PHE A 9 -7.64 0.63 4.86
CA PHE A 9 -7.09 1.77 4.15
C PHE A 9 -8.18 2.83 4.00
N CYS A 10 -7.82 4.10 4.14
CA CYS A 10 -8.69 5.24 3.91
C CYS A 10 -7.97 6.22 2.99
N ASP A 11 -8.54 6.46 1.82
CA ASP A 11 -8.01 7.43 0.85
C ASP A 11 -8.35 8.88 1.25
N ALA A 12 -7.82 9.85 0.52
CA ALA A 12 -7.98 11.27 0.83
C ALA A 12 -9.42 11.79 0.68
N ASP A 13 -10.25 11.08 -0.10
CA ASP A 13 -11.68 11.40 -0.27
C ASP A 13 -12.54 10.73 0.81
N GLY A 14 -11.93 9.92 1.68
CA GLY A 14 -12.60 9.21 2.78
C GLY A 14 -13.15 7.84 2.39
N THR A 15 -12.84 7.34 1.19
CA THR A 15 -13.22 5.99 0.76
C THR A 15 -12.40 4.96 1.52
N ARG A 16 -13.07 3.93 2.03
CA ARG A 16 -12.45 2.87 2.83
C ARG A 16 -12.29 1.59 2.03
N TYR A 17 -11.13 0.97 2.15
CA TYR A 17 -10.80 -0.29 1.49
C TYR A 17 -10.28 -1.29 2.51
N LEU A 18 -10.51 -2.57 2.24
CA LEU A 18 -9.88 -3.66 2.97
C LEU A 18 -8.64 -4.14 2.23
N GLY A 19 -7.66 -4.60 2.98
CA GLY A 19 -6.42 -5.11 2.43
C GLY A 19 -5.57 -5.78 3.47
N TYR A 20 -4.26 -5.82 3.21
CA TYR A 20 -3.29 -6.36 4.12
C TYR A 20 -1.96 -5.61 4.06
N VAL A 21 -1.16 -5.84 5.09
CA VAL A 21 0.24 -5.41 5.18
C VAL A 21 1.07 -6.54 5.78
N HIS A 22 2.35 -6.56 5.46
CA HIS A 22 3.34 -7.42 6.10
C HIS A 22 3.80 -6.78 7.40
N TRP A 23 3.49 -7.40 8.53
CA TRP A 23 3.89 -6.88 9.84
C TRP A 23 5.42 -6.84 9.95
N SER A 24 5.94 -5.67 10.30
CA SER A 24 7.37 -5.41 10.41
C SER A 24 7.64 -4.26 11.37
N LEU A 25 8.70 -4.39 12.18
CA LEU A 25 9.25 -3.28 12.97
C LEU A 25 10.05 -2.29 12.10
N VAL A 26 10.44 -2.70 10.90
CA VAL A 26 11.17 -1.85 9.96
C VAL A 26 10.16 -0.94 9.24
N GLU A 27 10.34 0.37 9.37
CA GLU A 27 9.53 1.39 8.73
C GLU A 27 9.87 1.59 7.25
N HIS A 28 9.96 0.49 6.50
CA HIS A 28 10.32 0.48 5.09
C HIS A 28 9.16 -0.07 4.27
N ILE A 29 8.74 0.64 3.21
CA ILE A 29 7.57 0.27 2.41
C ILE A 29 7.71 -1.14 1.81
N GLY A 30 8.90 -1.51 1.32
CA GLY A 30 9.18 -2.85 0.81
C GLY A 30 9.14 -3.98 1.86
N HIS A 31 9.20 -3.67 3.16
CA HIS A 31 8.97 -4.63 4.24
C HIS A 31 7.49 -4.71 4.64
N ARG A 32 6.75 -3.61 4.51
CA ARG A 32 5.33 -3.51 4.86
C ARG A 32 4.39 -3.96 3.72
N GLN A 33 4.84 -3.84 2.48
CA GLN A 33 4.15 -4.20 1.22
C GLN A 33 2.62 -4.03 1.29
N PRO A 34 2.13 -2.80 1.47
CA PRO A 34 0.70 -2.57 1.62
C PRO A 34 -0.03 -2.92 0.35
N THR A 35 -1.14 -3.64 0.48
CA THR A 35 -2.00 -4.03 -0.63
C THR A 35 -3.45 -3.88 -0.23
N LEU A 36 -4.25 -3.19 -1.05
CA LEU A 36 -5.70 -3.09 -0.86
C LEU A 36 -6.47 -3.85 -1.95
N PHE A 37 -7.74 -4.12 -1.69
CA PHE A 37 -8.66 -4.73 -2.63
C PHE A 37 -9.74 -3.73 -3.03
N LEU A 38 -9.99 -3.65 -4.34
CA LEU A 38 -11.10 -2.92 -4.94
C LEU A 38 -12.38 -3.75 -4.93
N ASN A 39 -13.50 -3.13 -5.27
CA ASN A 39 -14.81 -3.79 -5.25
C ASN A 39 -14.92 -4.91 -6.30
N ASP A 40 -14.22 -4.76 -7.43
CA ASP A 40 -14.13 -5.76 -8.48
C ASP A 40 -13.19 -6.95 -8.12
N GLY A 41 -12.57 -6.92 -6.94
CA GLY A 41 -11.62 -7.93 -6.47
C GLY A 41 -10.18 -7.70 -6.93
N THR A 42 -9.91 -6.64 -7.69
CA THR A 42 -8.55 -6.25 -8.08
C THR A 42 -7.72 -5.90 -6.85
N ALA A 43 -6.50 -6.44 -6.79
CA ALA A 43 -5.54 -6.11 -5.75
C ALA A 43 -4.62 -4.97 -6.24
N VAL A 44 -4.48 -3.92 -5.44
CA VAL A 44 -3.58 -2.80 -5.69
C VAL A 44 -2.44 -2.86 -4.69
N SER A 45 -1.26 -3.25 -5.15
CA SER A 45 -0.02 -3.22 -4.35
C SER A 45 0.64 -1.86 -4.46
N PHE A 46 0.92 -1.23 -3.32
CA PHE A 46 1.65 0.03 -3.27
C PHE A 46 3.17 -0.15 -3.33
N TRP A 47 3.66 -1.39 -3.44
CA TRP A 47 5.06 -1.72 -3.64
C TRP A 47 5.27 -2.50 -4.94
N GLY A 48 5.94 -1.88 -5.90
CA GLY A 48 6.28 -2.47 -7.21
C GLY A 48 7.60 -3.25 -7.24
N GLY A 49 8.35 -3.28 -6.13
CA GLY A 49 9.70 -3.87 -6.14
C GLY A 49 10.60 -3.12 -7.13
N ILE A 50 11.28 -3.84 -8.02
CA ILE A 50 12.12 -3.25 -9.07
C ILE A 50 11.35 -2.80 -10.32
N VAL A 51 10.03 -2.98 -10.33
CA VAL A 51 9.17 -2.61 -11.47
C VAL A 51 8.57 -1.23 -11.19
N LYS A 52 8.84 -0.27 -12.08
CA LYS A 52 8.23 1.05 -12.02
C LYS A 52 6.73 0.95 -12.33
N PRO A 53 5.83 1.39 -11.43
CA PRO A 53 4.39 1.41 -11.68
C PRO A 53 4.05 2.28 -12.88
N SER A 54 3.11 1.81 -13.71
CA SER A 54 2.54 2.58 -14.82
C SER A 54 1.07 2.89 -14.55
N CYS A 55 0.67 4.15 -14.73
CA CYS A 55 -0.73 4.57 -14.59
C CYS A 55 -1.61 3.98 -15.71
N ASP A 56 -1.03 3.77 -16.91
CA ASP A 56 -1.78 3.30 -18.07
C ASP A 56 -2.28 1.86 -17.90
N GLU A 57 -1.58 1.06 -17.10
CA GLU A 57 -1.91 -0.34 -16.83
C GLU A 57 -2.89 -0.52 -15.65
N ALA A 58 -3.18 0.56 -14.90
CA ALA A 58 -4.11 0.52 -13.78
C ALA A 58 -5.57 0.46 -14.26
N SER A 59 -6.41 -0.30 -13.54
CA SER A 59 -7.86 -0.31 -13.78
C SER A 59 -8.47 1.08 -13.53
N ASP A 60 -9.62 1.36 -14.15
CA ASP A 60 -10.31 2.64 -13.94
C ASP A 60 -10.72 2.85 -12.47
N GLU A 61 -10.99 1.78 -11.73
CA GLU A 61 -11.23 1.85 -10.29
C GLU A 61 -9.95 2.19 -9.51
N ALA A 62 -8.81 1.59 -9.86
CA ALA A 62 -7.53 1.90 -9.22
C ALA A 62 -7.11 3.36 -9.45
N LYS A 63 -7.43 3.92 -10.62
CA LYS A 63 -7.17 5.33 -10.96
C LYS A 63 -8.03 6.32 -10.15
N ARG A 64 -9.10 5.86 -9.50
CA ARG A 64 -9.96 6.71 -8.64
C ARG A 64 -9.46 6.80 -7.21
N ILE A 65 -8.44 6.03 -6.83
CA ILE A 65 -7.87 6.10 -5.48
C ILE A 65 -7.20 7.46 -5.29
N SER A 66 -7.64 8.18 -4.27
CA SER A 66 -7.17 9.53 -3.96
C SER A 66 -6.04 9.49 -2.91
N PHE A 67 -4.83 9.93 -3.26
CA PHE A 67 -3.72 10.01 -2.30
C PHE A 67 -3.76 11.33 -1.50
N PRO A 68 -3.25 11.36 -0.24
CA PRO A 68 -2.62 10.25 0.48
C PRO A 68 -3.63 9.23 1.03
N ILE A 69 -3.18 7.97 1.15
CA ILE A 69 -3.95 6.90 1.78
C ILE A 69 -3.37 6.62 3.16
N THR A 70 -4.19 6.66 4.19
CA THR A 70 -3.82 6.19 5.53
C THR A 70 -4.18 4.71 5.67
N PHE A 71 -3.38 3.94 6.42
CA PHE A 71 -3.74 2.56 6.75
C PHE A 71 -3.52 2.25 8.22
N LYS A 72 -4.32 1.29 8.71
CA LYS A 72 -4.18 0.71 10.05
C LYS A 72 -4.39 -0.79 9.99
N SER A 73 -3.41 -1.55 10.47
CA SER A 73 -3.54 -3.01 10.58
C SER A 73 -4.37 -3.41 11.80
N GLU A 74 -4.87 -4.63 11.77
CA GLU A 74 -5.39 -5.26 12.98
C GLU A 74 -4.26 -5.66 13.91
N PRO A 75 -4.52 -5.70 15.23
CA PRO A 75 -3.59 -6.32 16.18
C PRO A 75 -3.52 -7.82 15.91
N LEU A 76 -2.31 -8.40 15.96
CA LEU A 76 -2.11 -9.84 15.79
C LEU A 76 -1.13 -10.36 16.83
N LEU A 77 -1.51 -11.40 17.58
CA LEU A 77 -0.66 -12.05 18.61
C LEU A 77 -0.07 -11.08 19.66
N GLY A 78 -0.83 -10.04 20.03
CA GLY A 78 -0.38 -9.02 20.99
C GLY A 78 0.57 -7.97 20.41
N LEU A 79 0.84 -8.01 19.10
CA LEU A 79 1.62 -6.99 18.40
C LEU A 79 0.80 -5.73 18.17
N THR A 80 1.45 -4.58 18.32
CA THR A 80 0.83 -3.28 18.06
C THR A 80 0.40 -3.19 16.58
N PRO A 81 -0.82 -2.67 16.31
CA PRO A 81 -1.24 -2.27 14.98
C PRO A 81 -0.20 -1.41 14.28
N MET A 82 0.10 -1.73 13.02
CA MET A 82 0.87 -0.83 12.18
C MET A 82 -0.03 0.28 11.66
N VAL A 83 0.52 1.49 11.63
CA VAL A 83 -0.11 2.66 11.01
C VAL A 83 0.85 3.25 10.00
N GLY A 84 0.33 3.85 8.95
CA GLY A 84 1.16 4.53 7.97
C GLY A 84 0.36 5.37 6.99
N VAL A 85 1.09 6.14 6.20
CA VAL A 85 0.58 6.98 5.13
C VAL A 85 1.28 6.57 3.84
N LEU A 86 0.51 6.46 2.77
CA LEU A 86 0.98 6.16 1.42
C LEU A 86 0.74 7.42 0.59
N GLU A 87 1.82 7.98 0.07
CA GLU A 87 1.81 9.22 -0.74
C GLU A 87 1.70 8.93 -2.24
N GLY A 88 1.66 7.64 -2.62
CA GLY A 88 1.68 7.19 -3.99
C GLY A 88 2.07 5.72 -4.11
N MET A 89 2.53 5.35 -5.30
CA MET A 89 3.03 4.01 -5.62
C MET A 89 4.55 3.97 -5.50
N TYR A 90 5.09 3.00 -4.76
CA TYR A 90 6.51 2.93 -4.44
C TYR A 90 7.24 1.85 -5.24
N TYR A 91 8.50 2.10 -5.61
CA TYR A 91 9.37 1.15 -6.30
C TYR A 91 10.85 1.45 -6.05
N LEU A 92 11.73 0.51 -6.38
CA LEU A 92 13.18 0.68 -6.43
C LEU A 92 13.61 1.15 -7.82
N ASP A 93 14.46 2.17 -7.88
CA ASP A 93 15.19 2.51 -9.09
C ASP A 93 16.39 1.56 -9.31
N SER A 94 17.17 1.81 -10.37
CA SER A 94 18.37 1.03 -10.68
C SER A 94 19.51 1.14 -9.66
N ASN A 95 19.40 2.06 -8.69
CA ASN A 95 20.39 2.29 -7.64
C ASN A 95 19.88 1.83 -6.26
N ASP A 96 18.84 0.99 -6.23
CA ASP A 96 18.17 0.51 -5.02
C ASP A 96 17.58 1.64 -4.14
N GLN A 97 17.29 2.80 -4.72
CA GLN A 97 16.62 3.90 -4.02
C GLN A 97 15.11 3.77 -4.16
N ILE A 98 14.39 4.03 -3.07
CA ILE A 98 12.93 4.06 -3.09
C ILE A 98 12.47 5.36 -3.74
N PHE A 99 11.66 5.22 -4.78
CA PHE A 99 10.91 6.30 -5.39
C PHE A 99 9.42 6.17 -5.10
N CYS A 100 8.74 7.31 -5.02
CA CYS A 100 7.29 7.41 -4.88
C CYS A 100 6.71 8.13 -6.09
N LEU A 101 5.75 7.50 -6.76
CA LEU A 101 4.94 8.11 -7.81
C LEU A 101 3.62 8.55 -7.20
N SER A 102 3.53 9.83 -6.87
CA SER A 102 2.27 10.46 -6.47
C SER A 102 1.44 10.67 -7.74
N ILE A 103 0.28 10.01 -7.81
CA ILE A 103 -0.70 10.22 -8.87
C ILE A 103 -1.55 11.39 -8.39
N GLY A 104 -1.34 12.57 -8.97
CA GLY A 104 -2.06 13.81 -8.66
C GLY A 104 -3.11 14.14 -9.71
#